data_AF-A0A6V7KNG6-F1
#
_entry.id   AF-A0A6V7KNG6-F1
#
_cell.length_a   1.000
_cell.length_b   1.000
_cell.length_c   1.000
_cell.angle_alpha   90.00
_cell.angle_beta   90.00
_cell.angle_gamma   90.00
#
_symmetry.space_group_name_H-M   'P 1'
#
loop_
_entity.id
_entity.type
_entity.pdbx_description
1 polymer ?
#
loop_
_entity_poly.entity_id
_entity_poly.type
_entity_poly.pdbx_seq_one_letter_code
_entity_poly.pdbx_strand_id
1 'polypeptide(L)' 'KNKIVGHGEWDLLEVSRSRKVSYYECCKEPYIMVVYNFIMKRHPGLHRSTAIVPVV' A
#
# COMPACT_ATOMS: atom_id res chain seq x y z
N LYS A 1 -14.86 -13.47 -8.69
CA LYS A 1 -15.43 -12.10 -8.64
C LYS A 1 -14.49 -11.24 -7.80
N ASN A 2 -13.78 -10.28 -8.41
CA ASN A 2 -12.85 -9.42 -7.68
C ASN A 2 -13.65 -8.32 -6.97
N LYS A 3 -13.86 -8.47 -5.66
CA LYS A 3 -14.56 -7.47 -4.86
C LYS A 3 -13.53 -6.67 -4.06
N ILE A 4 -13.22 -5.47 -4.55
CA ILE A 4 -12.51 -4.44 -3.77
C ILE A 4 -13.59 -3.64 -3.04
N VAL A 5 -13.45 -3.50 -1.73
CA VAL A 5 -14.36 -2.68 -0.91
C VAL A 5 -13.70 -1.32 -0.72
N GLY A 6 -14.41 -0.25 -1.10
CA GLY A 6 -13.91 1.11 -0.93
C GLY A 6 -13.74 1.49 0.55
N HIS A 7 -12.74 2.32 0.84
CA HIS A 7 -12.45 2.80 2.18
C HIS A 7 -12.75 4.30 2.29
N GLY A 8 -13.27 4.74 3.44
CA GLY A 8 -13.71 6.14 3.64
C GLY A 8 -12.58 7.17 3.64
N GLU A 9 -11.34 6.75 3.94
CA GLU A 9 -10.18 7.64 4.05
C GLU A 9 -9.12 7.42 2.96
N TRP A 10 -9.19 6.32 2.21
CA TRP A 10 -8.09 5.91 1.33
C TRP A 10 -8.63 5.33 0.02
N ASP A 11 -8.12 5.85 -1.08
CA ASP A 11 -8.31 5.28 -2.41
C ASP A 11 -7.19 4.29 -2.71
N LEU A 12 -7.55 3.09 -3.16
CA LEU A 12 -6.59 2.13 -3.72
C LEU A 12 -6.38 2.44 -5.19
N LEU A 13 -5.20 2.98 -5.54
CA LEU A 13 -4.88 3.41 -6.90
C LEU A 13 -4.33 2.25 -7.74
N GLU A 14 -3.37 1.52 -7.19
CA GLU A 14 -2.69 0.45 -7.91
C GLU A 14 -2.28 -0.67 -6.95
N VAL A 15 -2.37 -1.91 -7.44
CA VAL A 15 -1.76 -3.07 -6.79
C VAL A 15 -0.85 -3.74 -7.80
N SER A 16 0.45 -3.78 -7.53
CA SER A 16 1.40 -4.53 -8.33
C SER A 16 1.99 -5.68 -7.54
N ARG A 17 2.44 -6.70 -8.26
CA ARG A 17 3.01 -7.93 -7.69
C ARG A 17 4.31 -8.23 -8.40
N SER A 18 5.36 -8.52 -7.64
CA SER A 18 6.62 -9.03 -8.18
C SER A 18 7.05 -10.29 -7.45
N ARG A 19 7.77 -11.17 -8.15
CA ARG A 19 8.42 -12.35 -7.56
C ARG A 19 9.88 -12.01 -7.33
N LYS A 20 10.34 -12.15 -6.10
CA LYS A 20 11.73 -11.96 -5.72
C LYS A 20 12.31 -13.30 -5.26
N VAL A 21 13.52 -13.60 -5.72
CA VAL A 21 14.29 -14.76 -5.28
C VAL A 21 15.54 -14.22 -4.62
N SER A 22 15.72 -14.53 -3.34
CA SER A 22 16.84 -14.04 -2.53
C SER A 22 17.69 -15.22 -2.07
N TYR A 23 19.00 -15.03 -2.03
CA TYR A 23 19.94 -15.95 -1.42
C TYR A 23 20.50 -15.26 -0.17
N TYR A 24 20.44 -15.94 0.97
CA TYR A 24 20.95 -15.42 2.22
C TYR A 24 22.37 -15.96 2.47
N GLU A 25 23.19 -15.22 3.21
CA GLU A 25 24.57 -15.62 3.48
C GLU A 25 24.69 -16.96 4.23
N CYS A 26 23.64 -17.36 4.96
CA CYS A 26 23.62 -18.61 5.70
C CYS A 26 23.47 -19.87 4.83
N CYS A 27 22.85 -19.78 3.64
CA CYS A 27 22.34 -20.93 2.90
C CYS A 27 22.43 -20.72 1.37
N LYS A 28 22.72 -21.78 0.62
CA LYS A 28 22.88 -21.72 -0.86
C LYS A 28 21.55 -21.87 -1.61
N GLU A 29 20.50 -22.26 -0.89
CA GLU A 29 19.17 -22.50 -1.40
C GLU A 29 18.44 -21.17 -1.71
N PRO A 30 17.62 -21.11 -2.77
CA PRO A 30 16.87 -19.91 -3.12
C PRO A 30 15.61 -19.75 -2.24
N TYR A 31 15.46 -18.59 -1.62
CA TYR A 31 14.26 -18.21 -0.89
C TYR A 31 13.36 -17.34 -1.77
N ILE A 32 12.23 -17.90 -2.17
CA ILE A 32 11.26 -17.22 -3.03
C ILE A 32 10.27 -16.43 -2.18
N MET A 33 9.99 -15.20 -2.61
CA MET A 33 8.96 -14.37 -1.99
C MET A 33 8.15 -13.65 -3.07
N VAL A 34 6.90 -13.36 -2.72
CA VAL A 34 6.00 -12.55 -3.54
C VAL A 34 5.85 -11.21 -2.84
N VAL A 35 6.25 -10.14 -3.50
CA VAL A 35 6.12 -8.77 -3.00
C VAL A 35 4.89 -8.15 -3.63
N TYR A 36 3.99 -7.64 -2.80
CA TYR A 36 2.85 -6.84 -3.25
C TYR A 36 3.12 -5.38 -2.90
N ASN A 37 2.99 -4.51 -3.89
CA ASN A 37 3.06 -3.06 -3.69
C ASN A 37 1.66 -2.48 -3.84
N PHE A 38 1.22 -1.74 -2.82
CA PHE A 38 -0.06 -1.07 -2.79
C PHE A 38 0.17 0.43 -2.88
N ILE A 39 -0.28 1.06 -3.95
CA ILE A 39 -0.27 2.52 -4.08
C ILE A 39 -1.64 3.02 -3.64
N MET A 40 -1.66 3.80 -2.55
CA MET A 40 -2.89 4.33 -1.95
C MET A 40 -2.81 5.85 -1.80
N LYS A 41 -3.95 6.53 -1.96
CA LYS A 41 -4.07 7.98 -1.79
C LYS A 41 -5.03 8.31 -0.65
N ARG A 42 -4.61 9.21 0.24
CA ARG A 42 -5.44 9.65 1.37
C ARG A 42 -6.46 10.70 0.95
N HIS A 43 -7.67 10.61 1.46
CA HIS A 43 -8.65 11.69 1.41
C HIS A 43 -8.24 12.82 2.36
N PRO A 44 -8.15 14.08 1.88
CA PRO A 44 -7.77 15.20 2.73
C PRO A 44 -8.95 15.76 3.54
N GLY A 45 -10.19 15.34 3.28
CA GLY A 45 -11.41 15.99 3.77
C GLY A 45 -11.41 16.23 5.28
N LEU A 46 -11.23 15.18 6.08
CA LEU A 46 -11.22 15.28 7.55
C LEU A 46 -10.04 16.12 8.06
N HIS A 47 -8.84 15.89 7.55
CA HIS A 47 -7.65 16.63 7.99
C HIS A 47 -7.76 18.11 7.64
N ARG A 48 -8.33 18.42 6.46
CA ARG A 48 -8.57 19.78 6.02
C ARG A 48 -9.55 20.50 6.94
N SER A 49 -10.69 19.89 7.27
CA SER A 49 -11.73 20.54 8.08
C SER A 49 -11.34 20.69 9.55
N THR A 50 -10.57 19.75 10.10
CA THR A 50 -10.26 19.72 11.55
C THR A 50 -8.90 20.33 11.90
N ALA A 51 -7.93 20.33 10.99
CA ALA A 51 -6.58 20.86 11.26
C ALA A 51 -6.26 22.11 10.43
N ILE A 52 -6.58 22.11 9.13
CA ILE A 52 -6.19 23.23 8.25
C ILE A 52 -7.13 24.42 8.44
N VAL A 53 -8.45 24.23 8.29
CA VAL A 53 -9.44 25.32 8.36
C VAL A 53 -9.41 26.09 9.70
N PRO A 54 -9.24 25.45 10.88
CA PRO A 54 -9.19 26.19 12.14
C PRO A 54 -7.89 26.96 12.38
N VAL A 55 -6.81 26.59 11.68
CA VAL A 55 -5.47 27.20 11.83
C VAL A 55 -5.30 28.41 10.90
N VAL A 56 -6.03 28.45 9.78
CA VAL A 56 -6.05 29.57 8.83
C VAL A 56 -7.08 30.60 9.26
#